data_AF-A0A353CA68-F1
#
_entry.id   AF-A0A353CA68-F1
#
_cell.length_a   1.000
_cell.length_b   1.000
_cell.length_c   1.000
_cell.angle_alpha   90.00
_cell.angle_beta   90.00
_cell.angle_gamma   90.00
#
_symmetry.space_group_name_H-M   'P 1'
#
loop_
_entity.id
_entity.type
_entity.pdbx_description
1 polymer ?
#
loop_
_entity_poly.entity_id
_entity_poly.type
_entity_poly.pdbx_seq_one_letter_code
_entity_poly.pdbx_strand_id
1 'polypeptide(L)'
;MTPLERLKTLAAWETEPVLTETEVEEVLDAAAVADNEGNSPSNDDWSPTYDINKAAAEAWLIKAARASALTEVDPPESGIVTSKVFDNCIVMARFYARRRVSTISIDT
;
A
#
# COMPACT_ATOMS: atom_id res chain seq x y z
N MET A 1 -11.23 0.65 -14.23
CA MET A 1 -10.28 0.26 -13.19
C MET A 1 -10.79 0.77 -11.87
N THR A 2 -11.12 -0.12 -10.94
CA THR A 2 -11.61 0.21 -9.61
C THR A 2 -10.47 0.69 -8.69
N PRO A 3 -10.76 1.34 -7.54
CA PRO A 3 -9.75 1.64 -6.53
C PRO A 3 -8.95 0.40 -6.08
N LEU A 4 -9.63 -0.74 -5.91
CA LEU A 4 -9.03 -2.01 -5.51
C LEU A 4 -8.08 -2.56 -6.58
N GLU A 5 -8.51 -2.61 -7.84
CA GLU A 5 -7.66 -3.04 -8.97
C GLU A 5 -6.41 -2.16 -9.13
N ARG A 6 -6.58 -0.85 -8.91
CA ARG A 6 -5.45 0.10 -8.90
C ARG A 6 -4.48 -0.19 -7.77
N LEU A 7 -4.98 -0.41 -6.55
CA LEU A 7 -4.13 -0.75 -5.40
C LEU A 7 -3.35 -2.04 -5.63
N LYS A 8 -4.01 -3.10 -6.11
CA LYS A 8 -3.36 -4.37 -6.47
C LYS A 8 -2.19 -4.19 -7.44
N THR A 9 -2.36 -3.33 -8.43
CA THR A 9 -1.31 -2.98 -9.40
C THR A 9 -0.14 -2.27 -8.73
N LEU A 10 -0.39 -1.26 -7.88
CA LEU A 10 0.65 -0.47 -7.22
C LEU A 10 1.43 -1.25 -6.14
N ALA A 11 0.77 -2.22 -5.51
CA ALA A 11 1.33 -3.08 -4.47
C ALA A 11 2.04 -4.33 -5.02
N ALA A 12 2.00 -4.54 -6.35
CA ALA A 12 2.46 -5.78 -6.98
C ALA A 12 1.96 -7.00 -6.21
N TRP A 13 0.65 -7.05 -5.96
CA TRP A 13 0.05 -7.89 -4.93
C TRP A 13 0.31 -9.40 -5.09
N GLU A 14 0.42 -9.89 -6.33
CA GLU A 14 0.72 -11.29 -6.67
C GLU A 14 2.22 -11.62 -6.70
N THR A 15 3.10 -10.63 -6.56
CA THR A 15 4.56 -10.86 -6.55
C THR A 15 5.05 -11.05 -5.13
N GLU A 16 5.91 -12.04 -4.91
CA GLU A 16 6.47 -12.31 -3.58
C GLU A 16 7.15 -11.06 -2.97
N PRO A 17 6.87 -10.73 -1.69
CA PRO A 17 5.89 -11.35 -0.80
C PRO A 17 4.44 -11.09 -1.25
N VAL A 18 3.66 -12.15 -1.48
CA VAL A 18 2.27 -12.04 -1.96
C VAL A 18 1.38 -11.38 -0.90
N LEU A 19 0.34 -10.67 -1.32
CA LEU A 19 -0.74 -10.17 -0.46
C LEU A 19 -2.02 -10.96 -0.74
N THR A 20 -2.83 -11.18 0.29
CA THR A 20 -4.17 -11.76 0.13
C THR A 20 -5.17 -10.69 -0.33
N GLU A 21 -6.30 -11.13 -0.89
CA GLU A 21 -7.40 -10.23 -1.26
C GLU A 21 -7.86 -9.40 -0.06
N THR A 22 -8.12 -10.06 1.06
CA THR A 22 -8.59 -9.45 2.31
C THR A 22 -7.62 -8.37 2.82
N GLU A 23 -6.31 -8.61 2.78
CA GLU A 23 -5.35 -7.58 3.21
C GLU A 23 -5.37 -6.34 2.31
N VAL A 24 -5.57 -6.53 0.99
CA VAL A 24 -5.65 -5.40 0.06
C VAL A 24 -6.97 -4.63 0.26
N GLU A 25 -8.07 -5.32 0.52
CA GLU A 25 -9.36 -4.72 0.86
C GLU A 25 -9.28 -3.94 2.18
N GLU A 26 -8.76 -4.54 3.25
CA GLU A 26 -8.61 -3.90 4.57
C GLU A 26 -7.75 -2.64 4.51
N VAL A 27 -6.63 -2.68 3.78
CA VAL A 27 -5.75 -1.53 3.59
C VAL A 27 -6.40 -0.44 2.75
N LEU A 28 -7.23 -0.81 1.76
CA LEU A 28 -8.01 0.15 0.99
C LEU A 28 -9.05 0.83 1.87
N ASP A 29 -9.82 0.07 2.65
CA ASP A 29 -10.85 0.58 3.55
C ASP A 29 -10.25 1.52 4.60
N ALA A 30 -9.11 1.17 5.19
CA ALA A 30 -8.36 2.03 6.12
C ALA A 30 -7.81 3.32 5.47
N ALA A 31 -7.77 3.37 4.15
CA ALA A 31 -7.37 4.53 3.37
C ALA A 31 -8.55 5.35 2.83
N ALA A 32 -9.79 5.05 3.24
CA ALA A 32 -10.96 5.86 2.91
C ALA A 32 -10.79 7.30 3.44
N VAL A 33 -11.12 8.28 2.60
CA VAL A 33 -11.07 9.72 2.91
C VAL A 33 -12.38 10.39 2.53
N ALA A 34 -12.59 11.62 2.99
CA ALA A 34 -13.75 12.39 2.58
C ALA A 34 -13.77 12.56 1.05
N ASP A 35 -14.96 12.50 0.47
CA ASP A 35 -15.14 12.74 -0.95
C ASP A 35 -15.06 14.24 -1.31
N ASN A 36 -15.26 14.56 -2.59
CA ASN A 36 -15.22 15.94 -3.07
C ASN A 36 -16.35 16.83 -2.51
N GLU A 37 -17.40 16.23 -1.97
CA GLU A 37 -18.53 16.93 -1.32
C GLU A 37 -18.29 17.08 0.19
N GLY A 38 -17.19 16.54 0.72
CA GLY A 38 -16.84 16.58 2.12
C GLY A 38 -17.55 15.51 2.96
N ASN A 39 -18.24 14.56 2.33
CA ASN A 39 -18.87 13.45 3.03
C ASN A 39 -17.77 12.52 3.55
N SER A 40 -17.80 12.19 4.84
CA SER A 40 -16.90 11.19 5.44
C SER A 40 -17.30 9.78 5.03
N PRO A 41 -16.42 8.77 5.09
CA PRO A 41 -16.75 7.38 4.78
C PRO A 41 -17.93 6.76 5.57
N SER A 42 -18.27 7.33 6.72
CA SER A 42 -19.44 6.92 7.51
C SER A 42 -20.76 7.61 7.11
N ASN A 43 -20.75 8.47 6.10
CA ASN A 43 -21.95 9.13 5.57
C ASN A 43 -22.55 8.27 4.45
N ASP A 44 -23.87 8.09 4.45
CA ASP A 44 -24.60 7.32 3.44
C ASP A 44 -24.46 7.91 2.03
N ASP A 45 -24.27 9.22 1.92
CA ASP A 45 -24.07 9.94 0.65
C ASP A 45 -22.59 9.92 0.19
N TRP A 46 -21.71 9.25 0.93
CA TRP A 46 -20.30 9.21 0.59
C TRP A 46 -20.04 8.47 -0.72
N SER A 47 -19.35 9.16 -1.62
CA SER A 47 -18.80 8.54 -2.83
C SER A 47 -17.45 7.89 -2.53
N PRO A 48 -17.25 6.58 -2.79
CA PRO A 48 -16.03 5.86 -2.45
C PRO A 48 -14.75 6.56 -2.93
N THR A 49 -14.03 7.16 -1.99
CA THR A 49 -12.85 7.99 -2.24
C THR A 49 -11.72 7.58 -1.30
N TYR A 50 -10.55 7.26 -1.85
CA TYR A 50 -9.46 6.65 -1.11
C TYR A 50 -8.12 7.35 -1.36
N ASP A 51 -7.29 7.46 -0.33
CA ASP A 51 -5.87 7.78 -0.49
C ASP A 51 -5.11 6.52 -0.94
N ILE A 52 -5.13 6.30 -2.25
CA ILE A 52 -4.49 5.13 -2.88
C ILE A 52 -2.97 5.08 -2.60
N ASN A 53 -2.31 6.21 -2.40
CA ASN A 53 -0.88 6.22 -2.09
C ASN A 53 -0.63 5.80 -0.63
N LYS A 54 -1.48 6.22 0.31
CA LYS A 54 -1.46 5.71 1.69
C LYS A 54 -1.70 4.20 1.70
N ALA A 55 -2.73 3.72 1.00
CA ALA A 55 -3.03 2.30 0.90
C ALA A 55 -1.84 1.51 0.32
N ALA A 56 -1.26 1.98 -0.79
CA ALA A 56 -0.10 1.31 -1.39
C ALA A 56 1.09 1.28 -0.43
N ALA A 57 1.35 2.36 0.31
CA ALA A 57 2.44 2.40 1.28
C ALA A 57 2.26 1.33 2.38
N GLU A 58 1.05 1.18 2.90
CA GLU A 58 0.72 0.20 3.94
C GLU A 58 0.78 -1.24 3.42
N ALA A 59 0.29 -1.49 2.20
CA ALA A 59 0.43 -2.78 1.53
C ALA A 59 1.91 -3.20 1.39
N TRP A 60 2.80 -2.27 1.05
CA TRP A 60 4.24 -2.53 1.00
C TRP A 60 4.86 -2.77 2.39
N LEU A 61 4.31 -2.18 3.46
CA LEU A 61 4.74 -2.48 4.83
C LEU A 61 4.35 -3.90 5.27
N ILE A 62 3.17 -4.39 4.89
CA ILE A 62 2.77 -5.78 5.14
C ILE A 62 3.76 -6.74 4.47
N LYS A 63 4.13 -6.46 3.21
CA LYS A 63 5.15 -7.23 2.49
C LYS A 63 6.52 -7.19 3.18
N ALA A 64 6.93 -6.02 3.65
CA ALA A 64 8.17 -5.89 4.42
C ALA A 64 8.11 -6.72 5.72
N ALA A 65 7.00 -6.68 6.45
CA ALA A 65 6.81 -7.49 7.66
C ALA A 65 6.96 -8.99 7.37
N ARG A 66 6.34 -9.48 6.28
CA ARG A 66 6.50 -10.87 5.83
C ARG A 66 7.95 -11.20 5.48
N ALA A 67 8.63 -10.35 4.71
CA ALA A 67 10.04 -10.54 4.37
C ALA A 67 10.94 -10.58 5.61
N SER A 68 10.65 -9.77 6.63
CA SER A 68 11.42 -9.73 7.88
C SER A 68 11.30 -11.00 8.73
N ALA A 69 10.19 -11.74 8.57
CA ALA A 69 9.95 -12.99 9.28
C ALA A 69 10.67 -14.19 8.65
N LEU A 70 11.18 -14.05 7.42
CA LEU A 70 11.90 -15.11 6.73
C LEU A 70 13.36 -15.15 7.20
N THR A 71 13.71 -16.17 7.97
CA THR A 71 15.10 -16.44 8.38
C THR A 71 15.92 -16.92 7.19
N GLU A 72 17.04 -16.24 6.91
CA GLU A 72 18.02 -16.71 5.92
C GLU A 72 18.65 -18.02 6.42
N VAL A 73 18.27 -19.15 5.83
CA VAL A 73 19.04 -20.39 5.94
C VAL A 73 20.02 -20.36 4.77
N ASP A 74 21.31 -20.27 5.10
CA ASP A 74 22.47 -20.12 4.21
C ASP A 74 22.22 -20.70 2.80
N PRO A 75 21.97 -19.85 1.77
CA PRO A 75 21.54 -20.36 0.48
C PRO A 75 22.73 -20.87 -0.34
N PRO A 76 22.64 -22.05 -0.98
CA PRO A 76 23.63 -22.43 -1.99
C PRO A 76 23.53 -21.46 -3.18
N GLU A 77 24.61 -20.69 -3.39
CA GLU A 77 24.99 -19.84 -4.54
C GLU A 77 23.98 -18.89 -5.24
N SER A 78 22.67 -18.92 -4.99
CA SER A 78 21.72 -18.02 -5.70
C SER A 78 20.37 -17.72 -5.02
N GLY A 79 20.20 -18.00 -3.72
CA GLY A 79 18.94 -17.70 -3.02
C GLY A 79 18.63 -16.20 -2.96
N ILE A 80 17.35 -15.84 -3.16
CA ILE A 80 16.85 -14.48 -2.93
C ILE A 80 17.18 -14.09 -1.48
N VAL A 81 18.06 -13.10 -1.34
CA VAL A 81 18.47 -12.59 -0.03
C VAL A 81 17.27 -11.86 0.60
N THR A 82 16.71 -12.39 1.68
CA THR A 82 15.45 -11.88 2.27
C THR A 82 15.61 -10.44 2.75
N SER A 83 16.82 -10.07 3.19
CA SER A 83 17.15 -8.68 3.52
C SER A 83 16.99 -7.71 2.33
N LYS A 84 17.33 -8.12 1.10
CA LYS A 84 17.11 -7.27 -0.10
C LYS A 84 15.63 -7.09 -0.42
N VAL A 85 14.82 -8.13 -0.20
CA VAL A 85 13.37 -8.07 -0.40
C VAL A 85 12.74 -7.13 0.64
N PHE A 86 13.14 -7.25 1.90
CA PHE A 86 12.74 -6.33 2.97
C PHE A 86 13.08 -4.88 2.61
N ASP A 87 14.34 -4.60 2.25
CA ASP A 87 14.80 -3.26 1.90
C ASP A 87 14.01 -2.68 0.73
N ASN A 88 13.75 -3.49 -0.30
CA ASN A 88 12.93 -3.08 -1.44
C ASN A 88 11.51 -2.71 -1.01
N CYS A 89 10.86 -3.55 -0.19
CA CYS A 89 9.51 -3.28 0.31
C CYS A 89 9.47 -1.98 1.14
N ILE A 90 10.46 -1.75 2.00
CA ILE A 90 10.57 -0.51 2.79
C ILE A 90 10.76 0.71 1.88
N VAL A 91 11.58 0.62 0.84
CA VAL A 91 11.77 1.71 -0.14
C VAL A 91 10.46 2.04 -0.85
N MET A 92 9.71 1.02 -1.29
CA MET A 92 8.42 1.21 -1.95
C MET A 92 7.37 1.81 -1.00
N ALA A 93 7.30 1.35 0.25
CA ALA A 93 6.43 1.93 1.26
C ALA A 93 6.70 3.43 1.45
N ARG A 94 7.98 3.81 1.59
CA ARG A 94 8.40 5.21 1.71
C ARG A 94 8.09 6.03 0.46
N PHE A 95 8.27 5.45 -0.72
CA PHE A 95 7.98 6.11 -1.98
C PHE A 95 6.51 6.52 -2.09
N TYR A 96 5.59 5.60 -1.82
CA TYR A 96 4.16 5.92 -1.87
C TYR A 96 3.73 6.83 -0.72
N ALA A 97 4.27 6.66 0.49
CA ALA A 97 3.98 7.55 1.62
C ALA A 97 4.34 9.02 1.34
N ARG A 98 5.41 9.27 0.56
CA ARG A 98 5.83 10.62 0.15
C ARG A 98 4.93 11.25 -0.91
N ARG A 99 4.11 10.47 -1.62
CA ARG A 99 3.21 10.95 -2.68
C ARG A 99 1.83 11.38 -2.17
N ARG A 100 1.66 11.54 -0.86
CA ARG A 100 0.43 12.12 -0.30
C ARG A 100 0.19 13.48 -0.94
N VAL A 101 -1.06 13.71 -1.32
CA VAL A 101 -1.51 14.92 -2.02
C VAL A 101 -1.11 16.14 -1.19
N SER A 102 -0.15 16.92 -1.68
CA SER A 102 0.13 18.26 -1.16
C SER A 102 -1.02 19.15 -1.62
N THR A 103 -2.01 19.38 -0.76
CA THR A 103 -2.99 20.43 -1.00
C THR A 103 -2.30 21.77 -0.75
N ILE A 104 -1.87 22.46 -1.81
CA ILE A 104 -1.50 23.88 -1.73
C ILE A 104 -2.81 24.66 -1.88
N SER A 105 -3.31 25.21 -0.78
CA SER A 105 -4.30 26.29 -0.85
C SER A 105 -3.56 27.56 -1.23
N ILE A 106 -3.79 28.07 -2.44
CA ILE A 106 -3.36 29.43 -2.81
C ILE A 106 -4.51 30.34 -2.41
N ASP A 107 -4.42 30.94 -1.23
CA ASP A 107 -5.27 32.09 -0.91
C ASP A 107 -4.90 33.23 -1.86
N THR A 108 -5.88 33.71 -2.63
CA THR A 108 -5.77 34.90 -3.49
C THR A 108 -6.73 35.96 -3.00
#